data_AF-A0A2K2V4R6-F1
#
_entry.id   AF-A0A2K2V4R6-F1
#
_cell.length_a   1.000
_cell.length_b   1.000
_cell.length_c   1.000
_cell.angle_alpha   90.00
_cell.angle_beta   90.00
_cell.angle_gamma   90.00
#
_symmetry.space_group_name_H-M   'P 1'
#
loop_
_entity.id
_entity.type
_entity.pdbx_description
1 polymer ?
#
loop_
_entity_poly.entity_id
_entity_poly.type
_entity_poly.pdbx_seq_one_letter_code
_entity_poly.pdbx_strand_id
1 'polypeptide(L)'
;MIPEPVEIKEEIRRMMGVMDEKLAVWYGNKLQSYIYKEVKGMIDWRSFLELMSKRTQELLRWVREEVKWEDLLRLIEEDLRKKERADLDSFLR
;
A
#
# COMPACT_ATOMS: atom_id res chain seq x y z
N MET A 1 5.51 13.85 -5.13
CA MET A 1 4.73 12.68 -5.62
C MET A 1 5.64 11.49 -5.49
N ILE A 2 5.20 10.42 -4.81
CA ILE A 2 6.04 9.24 -4.55
C ILE A 2 6.29 8.55 -5.91
N PRO A 3 7.55 8.34 -6.34
CA PRO A 3 7.81 7.72 -7.64
C PRO A 3 7.31 6.26 -7.70
N GLU A 4 7.00 5.75 -8.90
CA GLU A 4 6.65 4.34 -9.05
C GLU A 4 7.88 3.46 -8.81
N PRO A 5 7.83 2.48 -7.88
CA PRO A 5 8.98 1.64 -7.58
C PRO A 5 9.05 0.47 -8.59
N VAL A 6 9.48 0.76 -9.81
CA VAL A 6 9.53 -0.21 -10.93
C VAL A 6 10.31 -1.48 -10.57
N GLU A 7 11.45 -1.35 -9.89
CA GLU A 7 12.25 -2.51 -9.47
C GLU A 7 11.50 -3.43 -8.50
N ILE A 8 10.75 -2.86 -7.55
CA ILE A 8 9.92 -3.61 -6.61
C ILE A 8 8.77 -4.28 -7.35
N LYS A 9 8.15 -3.56 -8.31
CA LYS A 9 7.06 -4.10 -9.14
C LYS A 9 7.53 -5.33 -9.92
N GLU A 10 8.70 -5.25 -10.56
CA GLU A 10 9.30 -6.37 -11.29
C GLU A 10 9.65 -7.55 -10.38
N GLU A 11 10.12 -7.27 -9.16
CA GLU A 11 10.37 -8.33 -8.19
C GLU A 11 9.10 -9.04 -7.76
N ILE A 12 8.03 -8.30 -7.49
CA ILE A 12 6.71 -8.89 -7.18
C ILE A 12 6.22 -9.74 -8.34
N ARG A 13 6.35 -9.27 -9.60
CA ARG A 13 6.00 -10.05 -10.80
C ARG A 13 6.74 -11.39 -10.86
N ARG A 14 8.05 -11.39 -10.57
CA ARG A 14 8.83 -12.63 -10.50
C ARG A 14 8.30 -13.57 -9.41
N MET A 15 7.98 -13.03 -8.23
CA MET A 15 7.44 -13.82 -7.12
C MET A 15 6.05 -14.39 -7.42
N MET A 16 5.19 -13.67 -8.14
CA MET A 16 3.88 -14.17 -8.58
C MET A 16 3.99 -15.41 -9.48
N GLY A 17 5.12 -15.61 -10.17
CA GLY A 17 5.38 -16.83 -10.95
C GLY A 17 5.82 -18.04 -10.10
N VAL A 18 6.10 -17.84 -8.81
CA VAL A 18 6.66 -18.87 -7.91
C VAL A 18 5.74 -19.17 -6.73
N MET A 19 4.88 -18.23 -6.32
CA MET A 19 3.98 -18.36 -5.17
C MET A 19 2.64 -17.70 -5.41
N ASP A 20 1.70 -17.91 -4.47
CA ASP A 20 0.40 -17.24 -4.49
C ASP A 20 0.56 -15.73 -4.65
N GLU A 21 -0.22 -15.16 -5.57
CA GLU A 21 -0.10 -13.77 -5.96
C GLU A 21 -0.37 -12.80 -4.80
N LYS A 22 -1.36 -13.13 -3.96
CA LYS A 22 -1.68 -12.31 -2.78
C LYS A 22 -0.55 -12.37 -1.78
N LEU A 23 0.23 -13.45 -1.71
CA LEU A 23 1.45 -13.48 -0.89
C LEU A 23 2.62 -12.73 -1.56
N ALA A 24 2.75 -12.84 -2.88
CA ALA A 24 3.82 -12.19 -3.64
C ALA A 24 3.81 -10.66 -3.50
N VAL A 25 2.63 -10.03 -3.49
CA VAL A 25 2.51 -8.57 -3.33
C VAL A 25 2.88 -8.07 -1.92
N TRP A 26 3.00 -8.99 -0.96
CA TRP A 26 3.50 -8.75 0.40
C TRP A 26 4.92 -9.27 0.60
N TYR A 27 5.60 -9.70 -0.47
CA TYR A 27 6.92 -10.29 -0.39
C TYR A 27 7.93 -9.34 0.29
N GLY A 28 8.42 -9.76 1.45
CA GLY A 28 9.33 -8.97 2.30
C GLY A 28 8.78 -7.60 2.72
N ASN A 29 7.48 -7.36 2.60
CA ASN A 29 6.85 -6.05 2.75
C ASN A 29 7.56 -4.93 1.98
N LYS A 30 8.15 -5.24 0.81
CA LYS A 30 9.02 -4.30 0.08
C LYS A 30 8.25 -3.06 -0.39
N LEU A 31 7.10 -3.26 -0.99
CA LEU A 31 6.23 -2.18 -1.45
C LEU A 31 5.66 -1.37 -0.28
N GLN A 32 5.20 -2.06 0.76
CA GLN A 32 4.64 -1.46 1.96
C GLN A 32 5.70 -0.58 2.64
N SER A 33 6.94 -1.08 2.76
CA SER A 33 8.06 -0.33 3.34
C SER A 33 8.45 0.87 2.48
N TYR A 34 8.38 0.74 1.15
CA TYR A 34 8.64 1.85 0.23
C TYR A 34 7.65 3.00 0.44
N ILE A 35 6.36 2.70 0.46
CA ILE A 35 5.30 3.71 0.67
C ILE A 35 5.36 4.26 2.10
N TYR A 36 5.58 3.41 3.11
CA TYR A 36 5.59 3.83 4.51
C TYR A 36 6.66 4.87 4.83
N LYS A 37 7.80 4.87 4.15
CA LYS A 37 8.84 5.90 4.33
C LYS A 37 8.30 7.32 4.13
N GLU A 38 7.32 7.48 3.26
CA GLU A 38 6.74 8.77 2.87
C GLU A 38 5.60 9.21 3.80
N VAL A 39 4.93 8.25 4.45
CA VAL A 39 3.79 8.51 5.35
C VAL A 39 4.15 8.29 6.83
N LYS A 40 5.42 7.98 7.12
CA LYS A 40 5.91 7.79 8.47
C LYS A 40 5.71 9.07 9.28
N GLY A 41 5.07 8.94 10.44
CA GLY A 41 4.71 10.06 11.30
C GLY A 41 3.26 10.50 11.16
N MET A 42 2.57 10.11 10.08
CA MET A 42 1.12 10.27 9.94
C MET A 42 0.36 9.05 10.50
N ILE A 43 0.97 7.87 10.42
CA ILE A 43 0.39 6.60 10.84
C ILE A 43 1.51 5.69 11.37
N ASP A 44 1.21 4.84 12.36
CA ASP A 44 2.15 3.82 12.81
C ASP A 44 2.20 2.63 11.84
N TRP A 45 3.30 1.88 11.88
CA TRP A 45 3.54 0.76 10.96
C TRP A 45 2.43 -0.30 10.99
N ARG A 46 1.93 -0.65 12.17
CA ARG A 46 0.91 -1.71 12.31
C ARG A 46 -0.41 -1.27 11.68
N SER A 47 -0.86 -0.06 12.01
CA SER A 47 -2.07 0.52 11.42
C SER A 47 -1.94 0.69 9.91
N PHE A 48 -0.76 1.07 9.43
CA PHE A 48 -0.48 1.18 8.00
C PHE A 48 -0.59 -0.18 7.29
N LEU A 49 -0.02 -1.25 7.85
CA LEU A 49 -0.17 -2.59 7.26
C LEU A 49 -1.64 -3.05 7.25
N GLU A 50 -2.42 -2.73 8.29
CA GLU A 50 -3.86 -3.03 8.30
C GLU A 50 -4.60 -2.27 7.19
N LEU A 51 -4.30 -0.99 7.00
CA LEU A 51 -4.85 -0.20 5.90
C LEU A 51 -4.51 -0.82 4.54
N MET A 52 -3.22 -1.14 4.32
CA MET A 52 -2.76 -1.76 3.07
C MET A 52 -3.39 -3.13 2.83
N SER A 53 -3.68 -3.91 3.88
CA SER A 53 -4.32 -5.24 3.77
C SER A 53 -5.67 -5.18 3.06
N LYS A 54 -6.42 -4.10 3.29
CA LYS A 54 -7.74 -3.82 2.68
C LYS A 54 -7.62 -3.49 1.18
N ARG A 55 -6.42 -3.20 0.70
CA ARG A 55 -6.10 -2.83 -0.70
C ARG A 55 -5.33 -3.90 -1.47
N THR A 56 -5.23 -5.12 -0.94
CA THR A 56 -4.45 -6.20 -1.58
C THR A 56 -4.86 -6.44 -3.05
N GLN A 57 -6.14 -6.30 -3.39
CA GLN A 57 -6.59 -6.44 -4.78
C GLN A 57 -6.11 -5.30 -5.67
N GLU A 58 -6.18 -4.05 -5.21
CA GLU A 58 -5.69 -2.89 -5.96
C GLU A 58 -4.17 -2.94 -6.14
N LEU A 59 -3.43 -3.46 -5.17
CA LEU A 59 -1.99 -3.72 -5.31
C LEU A 59 -1.72 -4.72 -6.43
N LEU A 60 -2.48 -5.83 -6.49
CA LEU A 60 -2.37 -6.82 -7.57
C LEU A 60 -2.67 -6.21 -8.94
N ARG A 61 -3.75 -5.43 -9.03
CA ARG A 61 -4.15 -4.73 -10.26
C ARG A 61 -3.08 -3.75 -10.72
N TRP A 62 -2.41 -3.05 -9.81
CA TRP A 62 -1.27 -2.20 -10.14
C TRP A 62 -0.10 -3.00 -10.72
N VAL A 63 0.25 -4.14 -10.11
CA VAL A 63 1.31 -5.02 -10.62
C VAL A 63 1.00 -5.52 -12.04
N ARG A 64 -0.28 -5.80 -12.32
CA ARG A 64 -0.81 -6.22 -13.63
C ARG A 64 -1.04 -5.08 -14.63
N GLU A 65 -0.68 -3.85 -14.28
CA GLU A 65 -0.87 -2.66 -15.14
C GLU A 65 -2.34 -2.29 -15.41
N GLU A 66 -3.27 -2.83 -14.61
CA GLU A 66 -4.70 -2.51 -14.68
C GLU A 66 -5.06 -1.24 -13.88
N VAL A 67 -4.17 -0.81 -12.99
CA VAL A 67 -4.29 0.40 -12.16
C VAL A 67 -2.97 1.16 -12.24
N LYS A 68 -3.04 2.48 -12.50
CA LYS A 68 -1.83 3.32 -12.52
C LYS A 68 -1.31 3.55 -11.11
N TRP A 69 -0.01 3.80 -10.99
CA TRP A 69 0.62 4.05 -9.70
C TRP A 69 -0.01 5.24 -8.97
N GLU A 70 -0.30 6.33 -9.68
CA GLU A 70 -0.92 7.52 -9.10
C GLU A 70 -2.34 7.26 -8.60
N ASP A 71 -3.09 6.37 -9.27
CA ASP A 71 -4.43 5.96 -8.83
C ASP A 71 -4.36 5.15 -7.54
N LEU A 72 -3.40 4.23 -7.45
CA LEU A 72 -3.16 3.46 -6.23
C LEU A 72 -2.77 4.36 -5.06
N LEU A 73 -1.86 5.32 -5.28
CA LEU A 73 -1.46 6.27 -4.26
C LEU A 73 -2.63 7.13 -3.77
N ARG A 74 -3.50 7.57 -4.68
CA ARG A 74 -4.71 8.33 -4.32
C ARG A 74 -5.64 7.54 -3.40
N LEU A 75 -5.86 6.26 -3.69
CA LEU A 75 -6.69 5.39 -2.82
C LEU A 75 -6.09 5.26 -1.41
N ILE A 76 -4.77 5.08 -1.32
CA ILE A 76 -4.07 4.98 -0.03
C ILE A 76 -4.15 6.31 0.73
N GLU A 77 -3.96 7.44 0.04
CA GLU A 77 -4.07 8.78 0.63
C GLU A 77 -5.48 9.04 1.18
N GLU A 78 -6.52 8.66 0.43
CA GLU A 78 -7.91 8.77 0.87
C GLU A 78 -8.16 7.96 2.15
N ASP A 79 -7.62 6.74 2.23
CA ASP A 79 -7.77 5.89 3.42
C ASP A 79 -7.03 6.46 4.63
N LEU A 80 -5.84 7.03 4.44
CA LEU A 80 -5.08 7.71 5.49
C LEU A 80 -5.87 8.90 6.05
N ARG A 81 -6.42 9.75 5.17
CA ARG A 81 -7.25 10.90 5.57
C ARG A 81 -8.53 10.48 6.30
N LYS A 82 -9.17 9.38 5.86
CA LYS A 82 -10.35 8.82 6.55
C LYS A 82 -9.99 8.33 7.94
N LYS A 83 -8.84 7.65 8.08
CA LYS A 83 -8.37 7.17 9.38
C LYS A 83 -8.05 8.33 10.33
N GLU A 84 -7.32 9.34 9.86
CA GLU A 84 -6.99 10.53 10.66
C GLU A 84 -8.26 11.21 11.21
N ARG A 85 -9.28 11.37 10.38
CA ARG A 85 -10.58 11.92 10.82
C ARG A 85 -11.26 11.04 11.86
N ALA A 86 -11.29 9.73 11.66
CA ALA A 86 -11.89 8.79 12.60
C ALA A 86 -11.18 8.80 13.97
N ASP A 87 -9.85 8.88 13.95
CA ASP A 87 -9.04 8.97 15.17
C ASP A 87 -9.32 10.29 15.91
N LEU A 88 -9.41 11.42 15.21
CA LEU A 88 -9.81 12.72 15.79
C LEU A 88 -11.23 12.70 16.36
N ASP A 89 -12.21 12.17 15.62
CA ASP A 89 -13.59 12.05 16.09
C ASP A 89 -13.70 11.17 17.34
N SER A 90 -12.83 10.14 17.46
CA SER A 90 -12.78 9.27 18.64
C SER A 90 -12.18 9.96 19.87
N PHE A 91 -11.22 10.87 19.67
CA PHE A 91 -10.59 11.64 20.75
C PHE A 91 -11.49 12.76 21.30
N LEU A 92 -12.37 13.31 20.46
CA LEU A 92 -13.29 14.40 20.84
C LEU A 92 -14.58 13.92 21.52
N ARG A 93 -14.76 12.61 21.73
CA ARG A 93 -15.92 12.00 22.42
C ARG A 93 -15.56 11.62 23.84
#